data_AF-A0A952NEE3-F1
#
_entry.id   AF-A0A952NEE3-F1
#
_cell.length_a   1.000
_cell.length_b   1.000
_cell.length_c   1.000
_cell.angle_alpha   90.00
_cell.angle_beta   90.00
_cell.angle_gamma   90.00
#
_symmetry.space_group_name_H-M   'P 1'
#
loop_
_entity.id
_entity.type
_entity.pdbx_description
1 polymer ?
#
loop_
_entity_poly.entity_id
_entity_poly.type
_entity_poly.pdbx_seq_one_letter_code
_entity_poly.pdbx_strand_id
1 'polypeptide(L)'
;MRQGLVSVFLPVLLLLISCQSKRAQTSAPVDTRPGVAWTPENLEQLRVIASEKETLPADEKSRNLLAAPLPEQVRFDAGDPWDYDLGPDVTTESGRRLAALLKHPNVFYRGRLGENQVKVLIVGEDLTGSERDTRKAFSGPAGAYLQEILSTMGIDRGYLFLQGLAKAPPAVRQGLLKSVFENNRESLSLVLVTGADTQRFFAQSMRLWGAQCEVKPEIRLETCAMQGRYGTLAGLLGLSRDARVLGLPPMNPADATVLVKSQAVLGYLREWREAGWALEPDRDAKGKALAQKFDRGFQGRVRALPRGDVHFGFPDHTGGLEAGAPLWVDSSSPLFDRGPGEMWAKILTEQNPLPGRALYRGRWSDVEVLVIADQTAVGEDEAAGRALVGREGQRLQAFLQGLGVGSRYLILRTLPVDTSRLDSREVQKLLAASRAWRKKTMEAVMKSNASSLRLILTLGPQADFESDHFPQVKGLPVISATGPEGYEKAFYRLEPHWPEHDQRRPALRTEPRPIPAIDLPFGVK
;
A
#
# COMPACT_ATOMS: atom_id res chain seq x y z
N MET A 1 33.85 4.86 85.55
CA MET A 1 32.88 4.07 86.36
C MET A 1 31.98 3.25 85.42
N ARG A 2 31.11 2.36 85.94
CA ARG A 2 30.17 1.47 85.18
C ARG A 2 28.73 2.07 85.25
N GLN A 3 27.66 1.62 84.57
CA GLN A 3 27.36 0.51 83.61
C GLN A 3 27.35 1.07 82.15
N GLY A 4 26.71 0.57 81.05
CA GLY A 4 25.71 -0.50 80.77
C GLY A 4 24.24 0.00 80.76
N LEU A 5 23.29 -0.53 79.97
CA LEU A 5 23.33 -1.62 78.97
C LEU A 5 22.12 -1.56 77.97
N VAL A 6 22.32 -2.01 76.72
CA VAL A 6 21.38 -2.63 75.71
C VAL A 6 19.86 -2.33 75.70
N SER A 7 19.31 -1.95 74.52
CA SER A 7 18.16 -2.63 73.85
C SER A 7 17.93 -2.17 72.39
N VAL A 8 17.08 -2.88 71.62
CA VAL A 8 16.82 -2.73 70.15
C VAL A 8 15.36 -3.15 69.80
N PHE A 9 14.67 -2.48 68.85
CA PHE A 9 13.84 -3.05 67.73
C PHE A 9 12.79 -2.08 67.09
N LEU A 10 12.31 -2.47 65.89
CA LEU A 10 11.26 -1.92 65.00
C LEU A 10 9.84 -2.48 65.33
N PRO A 11 8.72 -2.19 64.59
CA PRO A 11 8.36 -1.08 63.69
C PRO A 11 6.95 -0.48 63.97
N VAL A 12 6.39 0.33 63.05
CA VAL A 12 4.99 0.87 63.08
C VAL A 12 4.13 0.27 61.95
N LEU A 13 2.82 0.09 62.19
CA LEU A 13 1.81 -0.41 61.24
C LEU A 13 0.43 0.22 61.51
N LEU A 14 -0.48 0.18 60.51
CA LEU A 14 -1.94 0.45 60.55
C LEU A 14 -2.44 1.91 60.72
N LEU A 15 -2.98 2.45 59.62
CA LEU A 15 -3.98 3.53 59.46
C LEU A 15 -4.37 3.48 57.94
N LEU A 16 -5.60 3.61 57.44
CA LEU A 16 -6.90 4.10 57.97
C LEU A 16 -8.07 3.19 57.51
N ILE A 17 -9.24 3.32 58.14
CA ILE A 17 -10.54 2.79 57.67
C ILE A 17 -11.59 3.92 57.72
N SER A 18 -12.57 3.86 56.81
CA SER A 18 -13.85 4.60 56.78
C SER A 18 -13.83 6.05 56.26
N CYS A 19 -14.52 6.24 55.12
CA CYS A 19 -15.72 7.08 55.11
C CYS A 19 -16.72 6.54 54.07
N GLN A 20 -18.02 6.48 54.39
CA GLN A 20 -19.06 6.04 53.45
C GLN A 20 -19.67 7.21 52.68
N SER A 21 -20.08 6.97 51.43
CA SER A 21 -21.17 7.70 50.78
C SER A 21 -21.91 6.77 49.81
N LYS A 22 -23.24 6.81 49.82
CA LYS A 22 -24.12 5.94 49.00
C LYS A 22 -24.49 6.64 47.68
N ARG A 23 -24.57 5.89 46.56
CA ARG A 23 -25.55 6.19 45.51
C ARG A 23 -25.90 5.00 44.61
N ALA A 24 -27.20 4.87 44.36
CA ALA A 24 -27.92 4.21 43.26
C ALA A 24 -27.37 2.90 42.65
N GLN A 25 -28.15 1.83 42.78
CA GLN A 25 -28.14 0.68 41.86
C GLN A 25 -28.96 0.98 40.61
N THR A 26 -28.50 0.53 39.44
CA THR A 26 -29.33 0.01 38.34
C THR A 26 -28.46 -0.93 37.50
N SER A 27 -28.89 -2.18 37.33
CA SER A 27 -28.15 -3.20 36.58
C SER A 27 -29.09 -3.97 35.65
N ALA A 28 -28.79 -3.95 34.35
CA ALA A 28 -29.44 -4.79 33.35
C ALA A 28 -28.95 -6.26 33.47
N PRO A 29 -29.73 -7.26 32.99
CA PRO A 29 -29.39 -8.67 33.13
C PRO A 29 -28.24 -9.10 32.22
N VAL A 30 -27.48 -10.11 32.66
CA VAL A 30 -26.41 -10.76 31.90
C VAL A 30 -26.97 -12.00 31.19
N ASP A 31 -26.70 -12.15 29.89
CA ASP A 31 -27.04 -13.35 29.10
C ASP A 31 -26.14 -14.53 29.52
N THR A 32 -26.66 -15.44 30.34
CA THR A 32 -25.95 -16.63 30.80
C THR A 32 -26.26 -17.85 29.93
N ARG A 33 -25.53 -17.98 28.82
CA ARG A 33 -25.50 -19.23 28.04
C ARG A 33 -24.57 -20.24 28.70
N PRO A 34 -24.96 -21.52 28.82
CA PRO A 34 -24.12 -22.52 29.47
C PRO A 34 -22.85 -22.76 28.64
N GLY A 35 -21.69 -22.71 29.30
CA GLY A 35 -20.42 -23.11 28.68
C GLY A 35 -20.41 -24.61 28.39
N VAL A 36 -19.81 -25.00 27.26
CA VAL A 36 -19.64 -26.41 26.89
C VAL A 36 -18.75 -27.08 27.92
N ALA A 37 -19.27 -28.11 28.60
CA ALA A 37 -18.48 -28.93 29.51
C ALA A 37 -17.45 -29.77 28.73
N TRP A 38 -16.19 -29.71 29.16
CA TRP A 38 -15.11 -30.52 28.58
C TRP A 38 -15.23 -31.95 29.10
N THR A 39 -15.70 -32.88 28.26
CA THR A 39 -15.72 -34.30 28.59
C THR A 39 -14.33 -34.94 28.45
N PRO A 40 -14.08 -36.10 29.07
CA PRO A 40 -12.84 -36.84 28.88
C PRO A 40 -12.55 -37.18 27.40
N GLU A 41 -13.57 -37.49 26.59
CA GLU A 41 -13.39 -37.78 25.16
C GLU A 41 -12.81 -36.57 24.39
N ASN A 42 -13.27 -35.35 24.71
CA ASN A 42 -12.78 -34.13 24.07
C ASN A 42 -11.30 -33.85 24.40
N LEU A 43 -10.84 -34.26 25.59
CA LEU A 43 -9.42 -34.17 25.99
C LEU A 43 -8.57 -35.26 25.33
N GLU A 44 -9.11 -36.46 25.12
CA GLU A 44 -8.37 -37.56 24.48
C GLU A 44 -8.24 -37.35 22.96
N GLN A 45 -9.25 -36.80 22.29
CA GLN A 45 -9.12 -36.37 20.89
C GLN A 45 -8.01 -35.33 20.69
N LEU A 46 -7.86 -34.38 21.63
CA LEU A 46 -6.76 -33.42 21.61
C LEU A 46 -5.38 -34.05 21.87
N ARG A 47 -5.32 -35.18 22.61
CA ARG A 47 -4.08 -35.95 22.81
C ARG A 47 -3.67 -36.70 21.55
N VAL A 48 -4.61 -37.29 20.81
CA VAL A 48 -4.34 -37.89 19.49
C VAL A 48 -3.71 -36.84 18.57
N ILE A 49 -4.33 -35.66 18.43
CA ILE A 49 -3.84 -34.54 17.61
C ILE A 49 -2.46 -34.05 18.08
N ALA A 50 -2.22 -34.01 19.39
CA ALA A 50 -0.91 -33.64 19.95
C ALA A 50 0.16 -34.75 19.87
N SER A 51 -0.20 -35.96 19.44
CA SER A 51 0.72 -37.11 19.35
C SER A 51 1.33 -37.34 17.96
N GLU A 52 0.76 -36.73 16.91
CA GLU A 52 1.27 -36.79 15.54
C GLU A 52 2.55 -35.98 15.37
N LYS A 53 3.67 -36.55 15.80
CA LYS A 53 5.02 -36.07 15.46
C LYS A 53 5.28 -36.29 13.97
N GLU A 54 5.17 -35.23 13.18
CA GLU A 54 5.80 -35.17 11.85
C GLU A 54 7.30 -35.42 11.97
N THR A 55 7.70 -36.67 11.76
CA THR A 55 9.09 -37.07 11.60
C THR A 55 9.47 -36.86 10.14
N LEU A 56 9.73 -35.59 9.78
CA LEU A 56 10.18 -35.20 8.45
C LEU A 56 11.40 -36.04 8.02
N PRO A 57 11.30 -36.86 6.96
CA PRO A 57 12.46 -37.50 6.37
C PRO A 57 13.36 -36.43 5.75
N ALA A 58 14.67 -36.53 5.96
CA ALA A 58 15.65 -35.70 5.27
C ALA A 58 15.84 -36.19 3.83
N ASP A 59 14.85 -35.99 2.96
CA ASP A 59 14.84 -36.47 1.59
C ASP A 59 15.07 -35.37 0.52
N GLU A 60 15.35 -35.85 -0.69
CA GLU A 60 15.75 -35.06 -1.87
C GLU A 60 14.63 -34.12 -2.38
N LYS A 61 13.38 -34.41 -2.02
CA LYS A 61 12.17 -33.65 -2.37
C LYS A 61 12.25 -32.21 -1.85
N SER A 62 12.89 -32.02 -0.69
CA SER A 62 13.11 -30.71 -0.08
C SER A 62 14.10 -29.83 -0.87
N ARG A 63 15.03 -30.43 -1.64
CA ARG A 63 15.90 -29.68 -2.56
C ARG A 63 15.15 -29.31 -3.85
N ASN A 64 14.36 -30.24 -4.39
CA ASN A 64 13.59 -30.02 -5.62
C ASN A 64 12.49 -28.96 -5.46
N LEU A 65 11.96 -28.74 -4.25
CA LEU A 65 11.04 -27.63 -3.95
C LEU A 65 11.64 -26.21 -4.14
N LEU A 66 12.96 -26.08 -4.20
CA LEU A 66 13.65 -24.81 -4.54
C LEU A 66 14.02 -24.69 -6.03
N ALA A 67 13.78 -25.74 -6.82
CA ALA A 67 14.09 -25.81 -8.25
C ALA A 67 12.85 -26.01 -9.14
N ALA A 68 11.69 -26.30 -8.55
CA ALA A 68 10.44 -26.48 -9.29
C ALA A 68 9.99 -25.16 -9.95
N PRO A 69 9.59 -25.17 -11.25
CA PRO A 69 8.93 -24.02 -11.84
C PRO A 69 7.61 -23.74 -11.13
N LEU A 70 7.28 -22.46 -10.93
CA LEU A 70 6.05 -22.05 -10.25
C LEU A 70 4.83 -22.58 -11.04
N PRO A 71 3.79 -23.11 -10.36
CA PRO A 71 2.63 -23.69 -11.03
C PRO A 71 1.89 -22.63 -11.83
N GLU A 72 1.58 -22.96 -13.08
CA GLU A 72 0.86 -22.06 -13.97
C GLU A 72 -0.64 -22.01 -13.60
N GLN A 73 -1.26 -20.85 -13.80
CA GLN A 73 -2.70 -20.60 -13.74
C GLN A 73 -3.39 -20.70 -12.35
N VAL A 74 -3.35 -19.60 -11.59
CA VAL A 74 -4.59 -18.82 -11.36
C VAL A 74 -4.25 -17.33 -11.57
N ARG A 75 -4.84 -16.70 -12.58
CA ARG A 75 -4.69 -15.24 -12.78
C ARG A 75 -5.87 -14.50 -12.15
N PHE A 76 -5.60 -13.85 -11.02
CA PHE A 76 -6.40 -12.70 -10.59
C PHE A 76 -5.65 -11.43 -11.00
N ASP A 77 -6.24 -10.62 -11.88
CA ASP A 77 -5.74 -9.26 -12.15
C ASP A 77 -6.10 -8.34 -10.97
N ALA A 78 -5.35 -8.48 -9.88
CA ALA A 78 -5.04 -7.32 -9.08
C ALA A 78 -4.25 -6.34 -9.97
N GLY A 79 -4.70 -5.08 -10.03
CA GLY A 79 -3.99 -4.03 -10.76
C GLY A 79 -2.53 -3.91 -10.32
N ASP A 80 -1.69 -3.33 -11.18
CA ASP A 80 -0.23 -3.37 -11.03
C ASP A 80 0.19 -2.97 -9.60
N PRO A 81 0.79 -3.88 -8.80
CA PRO A 81 1.14 -3.56 -7.43
C PRO A 81 2.20 -2.46 -7.32
N TRP A 82 2.87 -2.10 -8.43
CA TRP A 82 4.00 -1.19 -8.49
C TRP A 82 3.66 0.30 -8.75
N ASP A 83 2.41 0.78 -8.64
CA ASP A 83 1.95 2.16 -8.97
C ASP A 83 2.94 3.36 -8.74
N TYR A 84 3.87 3.27 -7.78
CA TYR A 84 4.87 4.31 -7.44
C TYR A 84 6.33 3.81 -7.29
N ASP A 85 6.63 2.65 -7.88
CA ASP A 85 8.00 2.10 -7.97
C ASP A 85 8.20 1.46 -9.35
N LEU A 86 9.44 1.20 -9.78
CA LEU A 86 9.67 0.47 -11.04
C LEU A 86 9.39 -1.04 -10.93
N GLY A 87 8.81 -1.47 -9.79
CA GLY A 87 8.73 -2.86 -9.37
C GLY A 87 10.10 -3.46 -9.06
N PRO A 88 10.15 -4.78 -8.80
CA PRO A 88 11.38 -5.55 -8.87
C PRO A 88 11.94 -5.52 -10.30
N ASP A 89 13.27 -5.51 -10.46
CA ASP A 89 13.86 -5.53 -11.81
C ASP A 89 13.66 -6.91 -12.46
N VAL A 90 12.62 -7.03 -13.30
CA VAL A 90 12.26 -8.25 -14.01
C VAL A 90 13.24 -8.66 -15.13
N THR A 91 14.28 -7.87 -15.41
CA THR A 91 15.42 -8.31 -16.24
C THR A 91 16.35 -9.25 -15.45
N THR A 92 16.46 -9.07 -14.13
CA THR A 92 17.18 -9.95 -13.21
C THR A 92 16.36 -11.19 -12.82
N GLU A 93 17.02 -12.29 -12.44
CA GLU A 93 16.31 -13.48 -11.93
C GLU A 93 15.73 -13.22 -10.53
N SER A 94 16.48 -12.52 -9.67
CA SER A 94 16.07 -12.12 -8.33
C SER A 94 14.82 -11.25 -8.35
N GLY A 95 14.75 -10.26 -9.24
CA GLY A 95 13.58 -9.40 -9.41
C GLY A 95 12.39 -10.14 -9.98
N ARG A 96 12.55 -11.04 -10.97
CA ARG A 96 11.45 -11.93 -11.42
C ARG A 96 10.91 -12.79 -10.28
N ARG A 97 11.78 -13.37 -9.45
CA ARG A 97 11.39 -14.20 -8.31
C ARG A 97 10.67 -13.36 -7.23
N LEU A 98 11.18 -12.18 -6.93
CA LEU A 98 10.58 -11.21 -6.01
C LEU A 98 9.18 -10.77 -6.50
N ALA A 99 9.04 -10.44 -7.79
CA ALA A 99 7.77 -10.04 -8.41
C ALA A 99 6.71 -11.16 -8.42
N ALA A 100 7.12 -12.43 -8.49
CA ALA A 100 6.22 -13.56 -8.37
C ALA A 100 5.75 -13.77 -6.91
N LEU A 101 6.68 -13.68 -5.94
CA LEU A 101 6.41 -13.95 -4.53
C LEU A 101 5.57 -12.86 -3.85
N LEU A 102 5.74 -11.60 -4.26
CA LEU A 102 4.94 -10.46 -3.77
C LEU A 102 3.48 -10.47 -4.25
N LYS A 103 3.09 -11.35 -5.18
CA LYS A 103 1.69 -11.55 -5.57
C LYS A 103 0.91 -12.46 -4.61
N HIS A 104 1.56 -13.02 -3.59
CA HIS A 104 0.91 -13.86 -2.59
C HIS A 104 -0.03 -13.03 -1.70
N PRO A 105 -1.32 -13.37 -1.55
CA PRO A 105 -2.34 -12.47 -0.97
C PRO A 105 -2.14 -12.13 0.52
N ASN A 106 -1.33 -12.90 1.25
CA ASN A 106 -0.97 -12.61 2.65
C ASN A 106 0.34 -11.82 2.79
N VAL A 107 1.05 -11.52 1.70
CA VAL A 107 2.32 -10.77 1.73
C VAL A 107 2.04 -9.32 1.39
N PHE A 108 2.30 -8.43 2.34
CA PHE A 108 2.15 -7.00 2.18
C PHE A 108 3.53 -6.37 2.20
N TYR A 109 3.76 -5.33 1.38
CA TYR A 109 5.04 -4.64 1.31
C TYR A 109 4.87 -3.11 1.22
N ARG A 110 5.93 -2.34 1.51
CA ARG A 110 5.98 -0.89 1.31
C ARG A 110 7.43 -0.41 1.11
N GLY A 111 7.68 0.52 0.19
CA GLY A 111 9.03 0.99 -0.13
C GLY A 111 9.54 0.43 -1.46
N ARG A 112 10.87 0.32 -1.59
CA ARG A 112 11.57 0.03 -2.87
C ARG A 112 11.74 -1.46 -3.14
N LEU A 113 11.72 -1.81 -4.42
CA LEU A 113 11.90 -3.18 -4.93
C LEU A 113 12.97 -3.29 -6.03
N GLY A 114 13.37 -2.19 -6.66
CA GLY A 114 14.43 -2.18 -7.66
C GLY A 114 15.80 -2.63 -7.12
N GLU A 115 16.71 -3.02 -8.01
CA GLU A 115 18.02 -3.55 -7.62
C GLU A 115 18.84 -2.52 -6.83
N ASN A 116 19.42 -2.97 -5.71
CA ASN A 116 20.27 -2.18 -4.80
C ASN A 116 19.63 -0.85 -4.32
N GLN A 117 18.31 -0.80 -4.19
CA GLN A 117 17.58 0.36 -3.65
C GLN A 117 17.29 0.24 -2.15
N VAL A 118 17.26 -0.98 -1.58
CA VAL A 118 16.93 -1.23 -0.18
C VAL A 118 18.20 -1.19 0.66
N LYS A 119 18.31 -0.19 1.54
CA LYS A 119 19.39 -0.08 2.55
C LYS A 119 18.96 -0.58 3.92
N VAL A 120 17.68 -0.40 4.25
CA VAL A 120 17.04 -0.91 5.47
C VAL A 120 15.87 -1.81 5.11
N LEU A 121 15.97 -3.10 5.44
CA LEU A 121 14.84 -4.03 5.38
C LEU A 121 14.11 -4.00 6.73
N ILE A 122 12.78 -3.92 6.72
CA ILE A 122 11.93 -4.02 7.91
C ILE A 122 11.00 -5.20 7.74
N VAL A 123 10.97 -6.12 8.71
CA VAL A 123 10.15 -7.34 8.66
C VAL A 123 9.20 -7.36 9.85
N GLY A 124 7.91 -7.52 9.58
CA GLY A 124 6.83 -7.45 10.58
C GLY A 124 5.85 -8.61 10.56
N GLU A 125 5.17 -8.75 11.69
CA GLU A 125 4.30 -9.88 12.01
C GLU A 125 2.93 -9.80 11.33
N ASP A 126 2.12 -8.84 11.78
CA ASP A 126 0.67 -8.97 11.69
C ASP A 126 0.01 -7.71 11.14
N LEU A 127 -1.04 -7.92 10.35
CA LEU A 127 -1.75 -6.90 9.57
C LEU A 127 -2.90 -6.33 10.39
N THR A 128 -2.85 -5.04 10.70
CA THR A 128 -3.95 -4.35 11.38
C THR A 128 -5.05 -3.98 10.37
N GLY A 129 -5.99 -3.10 10.72
CA GLY A 129 -7.01 -2.63 9.77
C GLY A 129 -6.37 -1.86 8.60
N SER A 130 -5.54 -0.86 8.92
CA SER A 130 -4.94 0.04 7.93
C SER A 130 -4.16 -0.69 6.84
N GLU A 131 -3.39 -1.74 7.16
CA GLU A 131 -2.65 -2.50 6.14
C GLU A 131 -3.56 -3.26 5.17
N ARG A 132 -4.78 -3.64 5.57
CA ARG A 132 -5.78 -4.28 4.69
C ARG A 132 -6.42 -3.26 3.76
N ASP A 133 -6.81 -2.12 4.31
CA ASP A 133 -7.51 -1.04 3.60
C ASP A 133 -6.58 -0.37 2.57
N THR A 134 -5.34 -0.09 2.97
CA THR A 134 -4.31 0.55 2.13
C THR A 134 -3.48 -0.44 1.31
N ARG A 135 -3.57 -1.74 1.56
CA ARG A 135 -2.75 -2.84 0.98
C ARG A 135 -1.23 -2.66 1.01
N LYS A 136 -0.71 -1.71 1.80
CA LYS A 136 0.73 -1.46 1.94
C LYS A 136 1.17 -1.76 3.37
N ALA A 137 2.36 -2.36 3.52
CA ALA A 137 2.86 -2.78 4.82
C ALA A 137 3.09 -1.59 5.77
N PHE A 138 2.79 -1.78 7.04
CA PHE A 138 2.96 -0.82 8.14
C PHE A 138 2.31 0.55 7.88
N SER A 139 1.22 0.64 7.11
CA SER A 139 0.55 1.92 6.88
C SER A 139 -0.09 2.51 8.14
N GLY A 140 -0.28 1.71 9.19
CA GLY A 140 -0.75 2.17 10.49
C GLY A 140 0.31 2.88 11.34
N PRO A 141 -0.04 3.27 12.58
CA PRO A 141 0.83 4.03 13.48
C PRO A 141 2.21 3.42 13.72
N ALA A 142 2.32 2.08 13.71
CA ALA A 142 3.59 1.38 13.86
C ALA A 142 4.62 1.78 12.79
N GLY A 143 4.18 1.96 11.54
CA GLY A 143 5.07 2.39 10.47
C GLY A 143 5.38 3.88 10.48
N ALA A 144 4.50 4.72 11.04
CA ALA A 144 4.78 6.15 11.20
C ALA A 144 5.92 6.40 12.20
N TYR A 145 6.02 5.60 13.27
CA TYR A 145 7.17 5.62 14.18
C TYR A 145 8.43 5.00 13.56
N LEU A 146 8.30 3.89 12.83
CA LEU A 146 9.43 3.32 12.09
C LEU A 146 9.96 4.31 11.03
N GLN A 147 9.09 5.13 10.42
CA GLN A 147 9.47 6.21 9.51
C GLN A 147 10.20 7.36 10.22
N GLU A 148 9.96 7.61 11.51
CA GLU A 148 10.76 8.53 12.34
C GLU A 148 12.15 7.96 12.63
N ILE A 149 12.25 6.66 12.97
CA ILE A 149 13.53 5.98 13.20
C ILE A 149 14.38 5.99 11.91
N LEU A 150 13.77 5.66 10.77
CA LEU A 150 14.41 5.79 9.44
C LEU A 150 14.88 7.22 9.16
N SER A 151 14.02 8.22 9.37
CA SER A 151 14.35 9.65 9.20
C SER A 151 15.54 10.09 10.06
N THR A 152 15.63 9.55 11.27
CA THR A 152 16.73 9.83 12.21
C THR A 152 18.05 9.20 11.75
N MET A 153 18.00 8.05 11.06
CA MET A 153 19.14 7.45 10.35
C MET A 153 19.46 8.12 9.00
N GLY A 154 18.75 9.18 8.61
CA GLY A 154 18.91 9.82 7.30
C GLY A 154 18.37 8.99 6.13
N ILE A 155 17.47 8.04 6.40
CA ILE A 155 16.78 7.21 5.39
C ILE A 155 15.36 7.74 5.23
N ASP A 156 14.96 8.02 3.98
CA ASP A 156 13.67 8.60 3.62
C ASP A 156 12.92 7.79 2.55
N ARG A 157 13.66 6.98 1.76
CA ARG A 157 13.12 6.10 0.71
C ARG A 157 13.88 4.79 0.53
N GLY A 158 15.15 4.70 0.96
CA GLY A 158 16.04 3.55 0.78
C GLY A 158 15.71 2.37 1.69
N TYR A 159 14.45 1.93 1.70
CA TYR A 159 13.96 0.86 2.57
C TYR A 159 12.91 -0.03 1.88
N LEU A 160 12.65 -1.17 2.50
CA LEU A 160 11.54 -2.05 2.18
C LEU A 160 10.96 -2.60 3.48
N PHE A 161 9.67 -2.37 3.71
CA PHE A 161 8.87 -3.04 4.72
C PHE A 161 8.23 -4.29 4.11
N LEU A 162 8.25 -5.41 4.84
CA LEU A 162 7.55 -6.66 4.54
C LEU A 162 6.71 -7.09 5.75
N GLN A 163 5.49 -7.57 5.53
CA GLN A 163 4.57 -7.93 6.60
C GLN A 163 3.67 -9.11 6.21
N GLY A 164 3.16 -9.84 7.20
CA GLY A 164 2.35 -11.04 6.99
C GLY A 164 3.17 -12.30 6.66
N LEU A 165 4.52 -12.24 6.71
CA LEU A 165 5.38 -13.37 6.37
C LEU A 165 5.21 -14.58 7.29
N ALA A 166 4.75 -14.36 8.53
CA ALA A 166 4.35 -15.41 9.46
C ALA A 166 3.15 -16.24 8.94
N LYS A 167 2.31 -15.64 8.08
CA LYS A 167 1.08 -16.21 7.49
C LYS A 167 1.26 -16.59 6.01
N ALA A 168 2.49 -16.57 5.50
CA ALA A 168 2.86 -17.05 4.18
C ALA A 168 3.49 -18.45 4.28
N PRO A 169 3.29 -19.35 3.28
CA PRO A 169 3.89 -20.69 3.29
C PRO A 169 5.42 -20.66 3.44
N PRO A 170 6.06 -21.66 4.07
CA PRO A 170 7.49 -21.67 4.35
C PRO A 170 8.41 -21.34 3.16
N ALA A 171 8.12 -21.92 1.98
CA ALA A 171 8.84 -21.62 0.75
C ALA A 171 8.66 -20.17 0.27
N VAL A 172 7.47 -19.60 0.40
CA VAL A 172 7.17 -18.21 -0.01
C VAL A 172 7.94 -17.23 0.88
N ARG A 173 7.85 -17.37 2.21
CA ARG A 173 8.50 -16.46 3.15
C ARG A 173 10.03 -16.53 3.09
N GLN A 174 10.60 -17.73 2.89
CA GLN A 174 12.05 -17.91 2.71
C GLN A 174 12.53 -17.40 1.35
N GLY A 175 11.84 -17.77 0.26
CA GLY A 175 12.14 -17.30 -1.09
C GLY A 175 12.05 -15.78 -1.21
N LEU A 176 11.12 -15.14 -0.50
CA LEU A 176 10.93 -13.69 -0.53
C LEU A 176 12.10 -12.98 0.16
N LEU A 177 12.42 -13.37 1.41
CA LEU A 177 13.59 -12.82 2.10
C LEU A 177 14.86 -13.04 1.28
N LYS A 178 15.09 -14.25 0.77
CA LYS A 178 16.27 -14.57 -0.07
C LYS A 178 16.32 -13.67 -1.31
N SER A 179 15.21 -13.51 -2.03
CA SER A 179 15.15 -12.65 -3.21
C SER A 179 15.48 -11.19 -2.87
N VAL A 180 14.99 -10.66 -1.73
CA VAL A 180 15.31 -9.30 -1.28
C VAL A 180 16.79 -9.14 -0.95
N PHE A 181 17.43 -10.13 -0.29
CA PHE A 181 18.88 -10.13 -0.04
C PHE A 181 19.69 -10.20 -1.34
N GLU A 182 19.32 -11.09 -2.27
CA GLU A 182 20.01 -11.25 -3.56
C GLU A 182 19.90 -10.01 -4.45
N ASN A 183 18.75 -9.33 -4.43
CA ASN A 183 18.44 -8.11 -5.19
C ASN A 183 19.01 -6.82 -4.57
N ASN A 184 19.63 -6.88 -3.39
CA ASN A 184 20.12 -5.70 -2.66
C ASN A 184 21.51 -5.91 -2.01
N ARG A 185 22.36 -6.73 -2.65
CA ARG A 185 23.71 -7.09 -2.19
C ARG A 185 24.64 -5.89 -1.99
N GLU A 186 24.41 -4.77 -2.68
CA GLU A 186 25.29 -3.59 -2.63
C GLU A 186 24.77 -2.46 -1.75
N SER A 187 23.49 -2.47 -1.38
CA SER A 187 22.83 -1.41 -0.60
C SER A 187 22.48 -1.84 0.82
N LEU A 188 22.04 -3.09 1.01
CA LEU A 188 21.43 -3.52 2.27
C LEU A 188 22.47 -3.51 3.39
N SER A 189 22.21 -2.67 4.40
CA SER A 189 23.13 -2.39 5.50
C SER A 189 22.48 -2.65 6.88
N LEU A 190 21.15 -2.72 6.95
CA LEU A 190 20.40 -2.95 8.19
C LEU A 190 19.13 -3.78 7.94
N VAL A 191 18.81 -4.67 8.88
CA VAL A 191 17.53 -5.39 8.94
C VAL A 191 16.89 -5.17 10.31
N LEU A 192 15.66 -4.68 10.34
CA LEU A 192 14.86 -4.43 11.53
C LEU A 192 13.72 -5.45 11.62
N VAL A 193 13.66 -6.24 12.69
CA VAL A 193 12.67 -7.33 12.81
C VAL A 193 11.75 -7.12 14.01
N THR A 194 10.47 -6.83 13.75
CA THR A 194 9.48 -6.46 14.77
C THR A 194 8.41 -7.53 14.97
N GLY A 195 8.15 -7.88 16.24
CA GLY A 195 7.24 -8.96 16.63
C GLY A 195 7.99 -10.26 16.98
N ALA A 196 7.58 -10.93 18.05
CA ALA A 196 8.34 -12.03 18.64
C ALA A 196 8.34 -13.29 17.75
N ASP A 197 7.32 -13.49 16.92
CA ASP A 197 7.17 -14.67 16.08
C ASP A 197 7.88 -14.45 14.74
N THR A 198 7.87 -13.21 14.26
CA THR A 198 8.67 -12.71 13.13
C THR A 198 10.16 -12.80 13.43
N GLN A 199 10.57 -12.42 14.65
CA GLN A 199 11.95 -12.59 15.13
C GLN A 199 12.36 -14.07 15.15
N ARG A 200 11.52 -14.96 15.71
CA ARG A 200 11.76 -16.41 15.71
C ARG A 200 11.85 -16.99 14.28
N PHE A 201 10.92 -16.62 13.40
CA PHE A 201 10.92 -17.02 11.99
C PHE A 201 12.17 -16.52 11.24
N PHE A 202 12.57 -15.27 11.44
CA PHE A 202 13.76 -14.71 10.79
C PHE A 202 15.02 -15.44 11.25
N ALA A 203 15.20 -15.66 12.55
CA ALA A 203 16.33 -16.41 13.10
C ALA A 203 16.38 -17.87 12.60
N GLN A 204 15.22 -18.55 12.49
CA GLN A 204 15.13 -19.88 11.87
C GLN A 204 15.56 -19.86 10.39
N SER A 205 15.17 -18.84 9.64
CA SER A 205 15.52 -18.69 8.23
C SER A 205 17.03 -18.45 8.03
N MET A 206 17.65 -17.61 8.86
CA MET A 206 19.09 -17.41 8.84
C MET A 206 19.84 -18.71 9.16
N ARG A 207 19.40 -19.48 10.18
CA ARG A 207 19.98 -20.78 10.53
C ARG A 207 19.90 -21.80 9.39
N LEU A 208 18.78 -21.85 8.67
CA LEU A 208 18.61 -22.72 7.48
C LEU A 208 19.51 -22.34 6.30
N TRP A 209 20.03 -21.11 6.28
CA TRP A 209 21.04 -20.67 5.30
C TRP A 209 22.48 -20.79 5.84
N GLY A 210 22.67 -21.39 7.03
CA GLY A 210 23.96 -21.65 7.65
C GLY A 210 24.41 -20.63 8.70
N ALA A 211 23.60 -19.61 9.03
CA ALA A 211 23.99 -18.59 10.00
C ALA A 211 24.02 -19.14 11.44
N GLN A 212 25.15 -18.96 12.11
CA GLN A 212 25.31 -19.25 13.54
C GLN A 212 24.85 -18.06 14.39
N CYS A 213 23.55 -17.99 14.70
CA CYS A 213 23.01 -17.04 15.68
C CYS A 213 22.76 -17.72 17.03
N GLU A 214 23.57 -17.36 18.03
CA GLU A 214 23.48 -17.80 19.44
C GLU A 214 22.45 -16.96 20.23
N VAL A 215 22.05 -17.46 21.40
CA VAL A 215 20.82 -17.05 22.10
C VAL A 215 21.09 -16.59 23.52
N LYS A 216 20.64 -15.37 23.88
CA LYS A 216 20.57 -14.89 25.27
C LYS A 216 19.17 -14.33 25.57
N PRO A 217 18.59 -14.64 26.75
CA PRO A 217 17.14 -14.54 26.97
C PRO A 217 16.61 -13.13 27.31
N GLU A 218 17.48 -12.19 27.68
CA GLU A 218 17.08 -10.92 28.30
C GLU A 218 16.78 -9.79 27.30
N ILE A 219 17.15 -9.96 26.02
CA ILE A 219 16.78 -9.05 24.93
C ILE A 219 16.34 -9.89 23.72
N ARG A 220 15.13 -9.62 23.20
CA ARG A 220 14.60 -10.21 21.95
C ARG A 220 14.70 -9.14 20.84
N LEU A 221 15.50 -9.27 19.77
CA LEU A 221 16.21 -10.44 19.26
C LEU A 221 17.46 -10.86 20.04
N GLU A 222 17.58 -12.17 20.11
CA GLU A 222 18.75 -12.96 20.45
C GLU A 222 19.96 -12.60 19.54
N THR A 223 21.12 -12.36 20.15
CA THR A 223 22.26 -11.69 19.50
C THR A 223 23.06 -12.60 18.57
N CYS A 224 22.93 -12.39 17.25
CA CYS A 224 23.89 -12.88 16.24
C CYS A 224 25.25 -12.10 16.27
N ALA A 225 25.64 -11.59 17.44
CA ALA A 225 26.77 -10.68 17.64
C ALA A 225 27.23 -10.64 19.11
N MET A 226 27.89 -11.70 19.62
CA MET A 226 28.52 -11.66 20.96
C MET A 226 29.62 -12.72 21.21
N GLN A 227 30.63 -12.83 20.32
CA GLN A 227 31.93 -13.50 20.64
C GLN A 227 33.17 -12.73 20.12
N GLY A 228 33.07 -11.42 19.88
CA GLY A 228 34.22 -10.61 19.44
C GLY A 228 34.72 -10.88 18.01
N ARG A 229 33.99 -11.68 17.22
CA ARG A 229 34.16 -11.84 15.77
C ARG A 229 32.82 -11.52 15.11
N TYR A 230 32.83 -10.59 14.15
CA TYR A 230 31.62 -10.00 13.60
C TYR A 230 30.91 -10.96 12.64
N GLY A 231 29.67 -11.34 12.98
CA GLY A 231 28.81 -12.21 12.16
C GLY A 231 28.18 -11.46 10.98
N THR A 232 29.00 -10.96 10.05
CA THR A 232 28.53 -10.23 8.86
C THR A 232 27.64 -11.14 7.99
N LEU A 233 26.43 -10.71 7.61
CA LEU A 233 25.61 -11.45 6.63
C LEU A 233 26.26 -11.54 5.23
N ALA A 234 27.28 -10.70 4.98
CA ALA A 234 28.10 -10.67 3.78
C ALA A 234 28.52 -12.07 3.30
N GLY A 235 29.20 -12.84 4.15
CA GLY A 235 29.70 -14.17 3.81
C GLY A 235 28.63 -15.25 3.60
N LEU A 236 27.38 -15.00 4.02
CA LEU A 236 26.29 -15.99 3.94
C LEU A 236 25.42 -15.82 2.69
N LEU A 237 25.21 -14.57 2.25
CA LEU A 237 24.25 -14.21 1.19
C LEU A 237 24.90 -13.45 0.01
N GLY A 238 26.22 -13.27 0.06
CA GLY A 238 26.98 -12.51 -0.93
C GLY A 238 26.72 -11.01 -0.87
N LEU A 239 26.36 -10.47 0.31
CA LEU A 239 26.24 -9.02 0.49
C LEU A 239 27.66 -8.41 0.53
N SER A 240 27.86 -7.28 -0.11
CA SER A 240 29.14 -6.55 -0.10
C SER A 240 29.34 -5.70 1.16
N ARG A 241 28.26 -5.44 1.93
CA ARG A 241 28.26 -4.62 3.15
C ARG A 241 28.02 -5.48 4.40
N ASP A 242 28.48 -4.97 5.55
CA ASP A 242 28.13 -5.49 6.88
C ASP A 242 26.66 -5.16 7.21
N ALA A 243 25.76 -5.98 6.67
CA ALA A 243 24.33 -5.88 6.94
C ALA A 243 24.02 -6.43 8.35
N ARG A 244 23.69 -5.53 9.28
CA ARG A 244 23.39 -5.88 10.68
C ARG A 244 21.90 -6.16 10.88
N VAL A 245 21.57 -6.97 11.88
CA VAL A 245 20.19 -7.33 12.23
C VAL A 245 19.88 -6.83 13.65
N LEU A 246 18.75 -6.14 13.83
CA LEU A 246 18.29 -5.66 15.13
C LEU A 246 16.82 -6.05 15.35
N GLY A 247 16.55 -6.67 16.50
CA GLY A 247 15.18 -6.98 16.92
C GLY A 247 14.51 -5.77 17.56
N LEU A 248 13.29 -5.50 17.12
CA LEU A 248 12.42 -4.47 17.68
C LEU A 248 11.25 -5.12 18.43
N PRO A 249 10.87 -4.62 19.62
CA PRO A 249 9.56 -4.93 20.18
C PRO A 249 8.45 -4.35 19.28
N PRO A 250 7.20 -4.86 19.37
CA PRO A 250 6.08 -4.32 18.61
C PRO A 250 5.90 -2.81 18.81
N MET A 251 5.94 -2.04 17.73
CA MET A 251 5.80 -0.57 17.75
C MET A 251 4.33 -0.14 17.88
N ASN A 252 3.75 -0.32 19.07
CA ASN A 252 2.38 0.06 19.36
C ASN A 252 2.30 1.51 19.90
N PRO A 253 1.50 2.43 19.32
CA PRO A 253 1.28 3.77 19.89
C PRO A 253 0.71 3.77 21.31
N ALA A 254 -0.07 2.75 21.68
CA ALA A 254 -0.68 2.64 23.00
C ALA A 254 0.28 2.05 24.07
N ASP A 255 1.46 1.57 23.68
CA ASP A 255 2.49 1.12 24.61
C ASP A 255 3.33 2.32 25.06
N ALA A 256 3.11 2.79 26.29
CA ALA A 256 3.86 3.91 26.87
C ALA A 256 5.39 3.70 26.89
N THR A 257 5.87 2.45 26.78
CA THR A 257 7.30 2.14 26.70
C THR A 257 7.87 2.23 25.27
N VAL A 258 7.05 2.47 24.23
CA VAL A 258 7.49 2.54 22.82
C VAL A 258 8.56 3.62 22.60
N LEU A 259 8.47 4.74 23.32
CA LEU A 259 9.48 5.80 23.31
C LEU A 259 10.84 5.30 23.83
N VAL A 260 10.85 4.65 24.99
CA VAL A 260 12.06 4.10 25.64
C VAL A 260 12.69 3.00 24.77
N LYS A 261 11.86 2.12 24.22
CA LYS A 261 12.26 1.05 23.30
C LYS A 261 12.93 1.61 22.03
N SER A 262 12.33 2.63 21.43
CA SER A 262 12.86 3.30 20.22
C SER A 262 14.14 4.12 20.52
N GLN A 263 14.24 4.69 21.73
CA GLN A 263 15.44 5.37 22.20
C GLN A 263 16.63 4.39 22.34
N ALA A 264 16.40 3.21 22.94
CA ALA A 264 17.42 2.16 23.05
C ALA A 264 17.88 1.64 21.68
N VAL A 265 16.95 1.48 20.73
CA VAL A 265 17.24 1.11 19.34
C VAL A 265 18.19 2.10 18.67
N LEU A 266 17.95 3.42 18.81
CA LEU A 266 18.88 4.44 18.32
C LEU A 266 20.20 4.50 19.10
N GLY A 267 20.22 4.05 20.35
CA GLY A 267 21.43 3.83 21.14
C GLY A 267 22.35 2.78 20.50
N TYR A 268 21.87 1.56 20.31
CA TYR A 268 22.64 0.48 19.67
C TYR A 268 23.13 0.85 18.26
N LEU A 269 22.30 1.54 17.47
CA LEU A 269 22.68 2.02 16.14
C LEU A 269 23.77 3.11 16.18
N ARG A 270 23.82 3.90 17.26
CA ARG A 270 24.91 4.87 17.51
C ARG A 270 26.19 4.16 17.94
N GLU A 271 26.12 3.25 18.91
CA GLU A 271 27.26 2.42 19.35
C GLU A 271 27.90 1.66 18.17
N TRP A 272 27.07 1.11 17.27
CA TRP A 272 27.55 0.46 16.05
C TRP A 272 28.31 1.42 15.14
N ARG A 273 27.80 2.65 14.97
CA ARG A 273 28.44 3.69 14.14
C ARG A 273 29.73 4.22 14.78
N GLU A 274 29.78 4.35 16.09
CA GLU A 274 30.99 4.69 16.84
C GLU A 274 32.04 3.57 16.73
N ALA A 275 31.60 2.30 16.68
CA ALA A 275 32.41 1.13 16.32
C ALA A 275 32.67 0.97 14.80
N GLY A 276 32.51 2.03 13.99
CA GLY A 276 32.92 2.08 12.58
C GLY A 276 31.91 1.55 11.56
N TRP A 277 30.70 1.14 11.96
CA TRP A 277 29.65 0.76 11.01
C TRP A 277 29.07 1.96 10.26
N ALA A 278 28.81 1.81 8.96
CA ALA A 278 28.31 2.88 8.10
C ALA A 278 27.01 2.49 7.39
N LEU A 279 25.89 3.07 7.83
CA LEU A 279 24.66 3.13 7.04
C LEU A 279 24.69 4.39 6.18
N GLU A 280 24.69 4.21 4.85
CA GLU A 280 24.71 5.33 3.90
C GLU A 280 23.33 6.05 3.86
N PRO A 281 23.23 7.33 4.27
CA PRO A 281 21.97 8.05 4.21
C PRO A 281 21.46 8.19 2.76
N ASP A 282 20.16 8.43 2.61
CA ASP A 282 19.59 8.78 1.31
C ASP A 282 20.06 10.17 0.86
N ARG A 283 19.75 10.51 -0.39
CA ARG A 283 20.12 11.78 -1.00
C ARG A 283 18.87 12.58 -1.34
N ASP A 284 18.93 13.90 -1.15
CA ASP A 284 17.88 14.81 -1.61
C ASP A 284 17.87 14.95 -3.14
N ALA A 285 16.91 15.71 -3.67
CA ALA A 285 16.78 15.99 -5.11
C ALA A 285 17.97 16.79 -5.72
N LYS A 286 18.97 17.17 -4.92
CA LYS A 286 20.23 17.79 -5.34
C LYS A 286 21.44 16.86 -5.15
N GLY A 287 21.21 15.57 -4.86
CA GLY A 287 22.24 14.57 -4.62
C GLY A 287 22.93 14.67 -3.25
N LYS A 288 22.51 15.60 -2.38
CA LYS A 288 23.12 15.82 -1.07
C LYS A 288 22.62 14.79 -0.07
N ALA A 289 23.55 14.15 0.64
CA ALA A 289 23.25 13.22 1.72
C ALA A 289 22.34 13.85 2.80
N LEU A 290 21.29 13.14 3.19
CA LEU A 290 20.39 13.54 4.27
C LEU A 290 21.11 13.46 5.62
N ALA A 291 20.87 14.44 6.47
CA ALA A 291 21.51 14.52 7.78
C ALA A 291 20.99 13.43 8.73
N GLN A 292 21.88 12.52 9.13
CA GLN A 292 21.66 11.57 10.22
C GLN A 292 21.70 12.30 11.57
N LYS A 293 20.77 11.99 12.47
CA LYS A 293 20.45 12.79 13.68
C LYS A 293 20.39 11.94 14.96
N PHE A 294 21.18 10.87 15.04
CA PHE A 294 21.22 9.93 16.17
C PHE A 294 21.30 10.61 17.55
N ASP A 295 21.96 11.77 17.63
CA ASP A 295 22.14 12.57 18.85
C ASP A 295 20.82 13.15 19.41
N ARG A 296 19.82 13.37 18.54
CA ARG A 296 18.49 13.87 18.93
C ARG A 296 17.60 12.81 19.57
N GLY A 297 17.99 11.53 19.46
CA GLY A 297 17.16 10.40 19.82
C GLY A 297 15.85 10.33 19.02
N PHE A 298 14.94 9.50 19.52
CA PHE A 298 13.58 9.34 19.02
C PHE A 298 12.69 10.37 19.71
N GLN A 299 11.89 11.11 18.95
CA GLN A 299 11.12 12.24 19.48
C GLN A 299 9.63 11.90 19.63
N GLY A 300 9.21 10.66 19.35
CA GLY A 300 7.82 10.22 19.42
C GLY A 300 6.92 10.89 18.38
N ARG A 301 7.51 11.40 17.29
CA ARG A 301 6.80 12.11 16.23
C ARG A 301 6.30 11.09 15.21
N VAL A 302 4.99 10.85 15.22
CA VAL A 302 4.27 10.26 14.08
C VAL A 302 4.72 10.96 12.80
N ARG A 303 5.51 10.27 11.97
CA ARG A 303 5.97 10.81 10.70
C ARG A 303 5.10 10.27 9.57
N ALA A 304 4.50 11.18 8.81
CA ALA A 304 3.65 10.80 7.70
C ALA A 304 4.39 9.93 6.68
N LEU A 305 3.69 8.94 6.13
CA LEU A 305 4.22 8.05 5.10
C LEU A 305 4.58 8.86 3.84
N PRO A 306 5.73 8.61 3.18
CA PRO A 306 6.03 9.26 1.91
C PRO A 306 4.96 8.94 0.86
N ARG A 307 4.54 9.93 0.06
CA ARG A 307 3.45 9.75 -0.92
C ARG A 307 3.71 8.64 -1.96
N GLY A 308 4.97 8.30 -2.22
CA GLY A 308 5.37 7.20 -3.10
C GLY A 308 5.31 5.80 -2.46
N ASP A 309 4.74 5.68 -1.27
CA ASP A 309 4.58 4.43 -0.52
C ASP A 309 3.10 4.00 -0.36
N VAL A 310 2.15 4.89 -0.59
CA VAL A 310 0.69 4.62 -0.55
C VAL A 310 0.14 4.33 -1.95
N HIS A 311 -1.05 3.73 -2.09
CA HIS A 311 -1.62 3.46 -3.41
C HIS A 311 -2.10 4.72 -4.15
N PHE A 312 -2.28 4.58 -5.46
CA PHE A 312 -2.71 5.65 -6.36
C PHE A 312 -4.07 6.23 -5.94
N GLY A 313 -4.13 7.55 -5.75
CA GLY A 313 -5.33 8.23 -5.25
C GLY A 313 -5.64 8.04 -3.75
N PHE A 314 -4.67 7.68 -2.90
CA PHE A 314 -4.83 7.89 -1.44
C PHE A 314 -4.59 9.37 -1.08
N PRO A 315 -5.43 10.00 -0.24
CA PRO A 315 -5.25 11.41 0.15
C PRO A 315 -4.06 11.62 1.08
N ASP A 316 -3.41 12.79 1.01
CA ASP A 316 -2.18 13.09 1.76
C ASP A 316 -2.32 12.93 3.30
N HIS A 317 -3.52 13.16 3.85
CA HIS A 317 -3.77 12.96 5.29
C HIS A 317 -3.85 11.48 5.72
N THR A 318 -4.00 10.52 4.80
CA THR A 318 -4.04 9.07 5.19
C THR A 318 -2.70 8.53 5.67
N GLY A 319 -1.60 9.23 5.40
CA GLY A 319 -0.33 8.99 6.09
C GLY A 319 -0.19 9.74 7.42
N GLY A 320 -1.03 10.74 7.71
CA GLY A 320 -0.93 11.64 8.85
C GLY A 320 -1.93 11.32 9.95
N LEU A 321 -1.50 10.61 10.99
CA LEU A 321 -2.34 10.35 12.16
C LEU A 321 -2.35 11.56 13.10
N GLU A 322 -3.43 12.34 13.09
CA GLU A 322 -3.78 13.17 14.24
C GLU A 322 -4.13 12.26 15.42
N ALA A 323 -3.42 12.41 16.54
CA ALA A 323 -3.51 11.49 17.67
C ALA A 323 -4.84 11.68 18.44
N GLY A 324 -5.87 10.96 18.00
CA GLY A 324 -7.23 11.03 18.55
C GLY A 324 -8.33 11.07 17.49
N ALA A 325 -7.99 11.41 16.24
CA ALA A 325 -8.92 11.29 15.13
C ALA A 325 -9.08 9.80 14.74
N PRO A 326 -10.30 9.22 14.76
CA PRO A 326 -10.54 7.95 14.07
C PRO A 326 -10.25 8.13 12.57
N LEU A 327 -9.72 7.08 11.92
CA LEU A 327 -9.12 7.12 10.57
C LEU A 327 -10.17 7.20 9.44
N TRP A 328 -11.14 8.11 9.59
CA TRP A 328 -11.99 8.56 8.50
C TRP A 328 -11.20 9.50 7.62
N VAL A 329 -11.16 9.20 6.34
CA VAL A 329 -10.64 10.08 5.30
C VAL A 329 -11.34 11.45 5.39
N ASP A 330 -10.58 12.54 5.54
CA ASP A 330 -11.08 13.89 5.30
C ASP A 330 -11.37 14.03 3.80
N SER A 331 -12.59 13.65 3.46
CA SER A 331 -13.06 13.48 2.09
C SER A 331 -13.21 14.80 1.31
N SER A 332 -12.77 15.94 1.87
CA SER A 332 -12.71 17.23 1.19
C SER A 332 -11.59 17.31 0.13
N SER A 333 -10.47 16.60 0.31
CA SER A 333 -9.30 16.68 -0.58
C SER A 333 -9.44 15.73 -1.78
N PRO A 334 -9.42 16.22 -3.05
CA PRO A 334 -9.58 15.39 -4.23
C PRO A 334 -8.31 14.62 -4.59
N LEU A 335 -8.49 13.45 -5.22
CA LEU A 335 -7.50 12.38 -5.26
C LEU A 335 -6.73 12.38 -6.58
N PHE A 336 -5.49 12.86 -6.54
CA PHE A 336 -4.60 12.97 -7.70
C PHE A 336 -3.14 12.59 -7.36
N ASP A 337 -2.29 12.59 -8.38
CA ASP A 337 -1.08 11.77 -8.47
C ASP A 337 0.17 12.65 -8.65
N ARG A 338 1.37 12.04 -8.72
CA ARG A 338 2.59 12.75 -9.15
C ARG A 338 3.35 11.99 -10.23
N GLY A 339 3.77 12.72 -11.25
CA GLY A 339 4.08 12.24 -12.60
C GLY A 339 3.51 13.25 -13.61
N PRO A 340 3.10 12.87 -14.84
CA PRO A 340 2.20 13.72 -15.63
C PRO A 340 0.93 14.05 -14.82
N GLY A 341 0.50 13.13 -13.95
CA GLY A 341 -0.53 13.33 -12.93
C GLY A 341 -0.40 14.57 -12.03
N GLU A 342 0.80 15.16 -11.84
CA GLU A 342 0.93 16.40 -11.05
C GLU A 342 0.49 17.64 -11.86
N MET A 343 0.75 17.64 -13.17
CA MET A 343 0.19 18.65 -14.08
C MET A 343 -1.33 18.52 -14.18
N TRP A 344 -1.84 17.29 -14.22
CA TRP A 344 -3.29 17.02 -14.21
C TRP A 344 -3.92 17.41 -12.88
N ALA A 345 -3.34 17.00 -11.75
CA ALA A 345 -3.74 17.46 -10.41
C ALA A 345 -3.86 18.98 -10.39
N LYS A 346 -2.82 19.70 -10.84
CA LYS A 346 -2.79 21.16 -10.86
C LYS A 346 -3.88 21.79 -11.74
N ILE A 347 -4.20 21.19 -12.88
CA ILE A 347 -5.29 21.61 -13.76
C ILE A 347 -6.66 21.31 -13.13
N LEU A 348 -6.81 20.18 -12.44
CA LEU A 348 -8.09 19.67 -11.92
C LEU A 348 -8.41 20.11 -10.48
N THR A 349 -7.44 20.68 -9.75
CA THR A 349 -7.59 21.21 -8.39
C THR A 349 -7.52 22.73 -8.33
N GLU A 350 -6.37 23.34 -8.64
CA GLU A 350 -6.13 24.79 -8.47
C GLU A 350 -7.00 25.68 -9.39
N GLN A 351 -7.56 25.10 -10.46
CA GLN A 351 -8.27 25.84 -11.52
C GLN A 351 -9.71 25.35 -11.72
N ASN A 352 -10.15 24.35 -10.97
CA ASN A 352 -11.52 23.84 -11.04
C ASN A 352 -12.42 24.64 -10.06
N PRO A 353 -13.43 25.40 -10.54
CA PRO A 353 -14.29 26.20 -9.68
C PRO A 353 -15.34 25.38 -8.90
N LEU A 354 -15.40 24.05 -9.07
CA LEU A 354 -16.45 23.18 -8.52
C LEU A 354 -15.84 21.92 -7.88
N PRO A 355 -15.86 21.76 -6.54
CA PRO A 355 -15.32 20.58 -5.88
C PRO A 355 -16.15 19.33 -6.21
N GLY A 356 -15.50 18.23 -6.61
CA GLY A 356 -16.16 16.96 -6.94
C GLY A 356 -15.15 15.82 -7.10
N ARG A 357 -15.57 14.59 -6.78
CA ARG A 357 -14.64 13.46 -6.55
C ARG A 357 -14.42 12.55 -7.76
N ALA A 358 -15.27 12.61 -8.78
CA ALA A 358 -15.36 11.60 -9.84
C ALA A 358 -14.95 12.11 -11.23
N LEU A 359 -13.99 13.05 -11.29
CA LEU A 359 -13.71 13.84 -12.49
C LEU A 359 -13.31 13.04 -13.74
N TYR A 360 -12.60 11.91 -13.57
CA TYR A 360 -12.00 11.17 -14.66
C TYR A 360 -11.91 9.66 -14.42
N ARG A 361 -11.63 8.89 -15.48
CA ARG A 361 -11.20 7.48 -15.43
C ARG A 361 -10.29 7.17 -16.62
N GLY A 362 -9.34 6.24 -16.49
CA GLY A 362 -8.45 5.82 -17.59
C GLY A 362 -7.02 6.37 -17.43
N ARG A 363 -6.35 6.70 -18.53
CA ARG A 363 -4.94 7.14 -18.56
C ARG A 363 -4.82 8.55 -19.13
N TRP A 364 -3.78 9.27 -18.73
CA TRP A 364 -3.53 10.65 -19.20
C TRP A 364 -2.52 10.76 -20.36
N SER A 365 -1.85 9.66 -20.68
CA SER A 365 -0.84 9.49 -21.73
C SER A 365 -1.15 8.23 -22.54
N ASP A 366 -0.68 8.18 -23.79
CA ASP A 366 -0.98 7.14 -24.78
C ASP A 366 -2.49 6.87 -24.95
N VAL A 367 -3.30 7.93 -24.86
CA VAL A 367 -4.74 7.90 -25.09
C VAL A 367 -5.02 7.81 -26.59
N GLU A 368 -5.72 6.78 -27.02
CA GLU A 368 -6.27 6.64 -28.37
C GLU A 368 -7.71 7.16 -28.47
N VAL A 369 -8.51 6.98 -27.41
CA VAL A 369 -9.91 7.44 -27.34
C VAL A 369 -10.12 8.37 -26.15
N LEU A 370 -10.51 9.61 -26.42
CA LEU A 370 -10.92 10.57 -25.41
C LEU A 370 -12.45 10.61 -25.34
N VAL A 371 -13.00 10.16 -24.21
CA VAL A 371 -14.42 10.15 -23.92
C VAL A 371 -14.79 11.38 -23.10
N ILE A 372 -15.80 12.10 -23.55
CA ILE A 372 -16.38 13.27 -22.89
C ILE A 372 -17.79 12.86 -22.46
N ALA A 373 -18.11 12.99 -21.17
CA ALA A 373 -19.32 12.36 -20.61
C ALA A 373 -20.14 13.27 -19.68
N ASP A 374 -21.45 13.16 -19.77
CA ASP A 374 -22.40 13.77 -18.84
C ASP A 374 -22.46 13.03 -17.49
N GLN A 375 -23.14 13.64 -16.53
CA GLN A 375 -23.21 13.25 -15.12
C GLN A 375 -24.17 12.07 -14.92
N THR A 376 -23.90 10.93 -15.55
CA THR A 376 -24.74 9.72 -15.41
C THR A 376 -24.33 8.90 -14.20
N ALA A 377 -25.29 8.37 -13.44
CA ALA A 377 -25.08 7.46 -12.29
C ALA A 377 -24.17 8.01 -11.16
N VAL A 378 -24.33 9.28 -10.80
CA VAL A 378 -23.33 10.01 -9.98
C VAL A 378 -23.09 9.42 -8.58
N GLY A 379 -24.07 8.78 -7.96
CA GLY A 379 -23.87 8.11 -6.66
C GLY A 379 -22.88 6.94 -6.70
N GLU A 380 -22.76 6.25 -7.83
CA GLU A 380 -21.78 5.17 -8.03
C GLU A 380 -20.38 5.79 -8.28
N ASP A 381 -20.33 6.81 -9.15
CA ASP A 381 -19.14 7.60 -9.48
C ASP A 381 -18.48 8.28 -8.26
N GLU A 382 -19.28 8.91 -7.39
CA GLU A 382 -18.79 9.61 -6.19
C GLU A 382 -18.33 8.63 -5.11
N ALA A 383 -18.98 7.46 -4.99
CA ALA A 383 -18.55 6.40 -4.09
C ALA A 383 -17.22 5.77 -4.53
N ALA A 384 -16.95 5.70 -5.84
CA ALA A 384 -15.70 5.19 -6.38
C ALA A 384 -14.62 6.27 -6.64
N GLY A 385 -14.95 7.57 -6.58
CA GLY A 385 -14.02 8.64 -6.94
C GLY A 385 -13.48 8.53 -8.38
N ARG A 386 -14.29 8.02 -9.32
CA ARG A 386 -13.93 7.76 -10.72
C ARG A 386 -15.12 7.99 -11.64
N ALA A 387 -14.87 8.45 -12.86
CA ALA A 387 -15.91 8.74 -13.85
C ALA A 387 -16.51 7.46 -14.45
N LEU A 388 -17.84 7.47 -14.60
CA LEU A 388 -18.66 6.41 -15.19
C LEU A 388 -18.38 5.01 -14.63
N VAL A 389 -18.33 4.80 -13.31
CA VAL A 389 -18.17 3.41 -12.78
C VAL A 389 -19.45 2.58 -12.89
N GLY A 390 -20.58 3.24 -13.10
CA GLY A 390 -21.90 2.62 -13.19
C GLY A 390 -22.17 1.83 -14.47
N ARG A 391 -23.40 1.32 -14.58
CA ARG A 391 -23.88 0.48 -15.71
C ARG A 391 -23.57 1.05 -17.10
N GLU A 392 -23.65 2.36 -17.27
CA GLU A 392 -23.38 3.00 -18.57
C GLU A 392 -21.88 2.97 -18.92
N GLY A 393 -21.00 3.17 -17.94
CA GLY A 393 -19.55 3.06 -18.17
C GLY A 393 -19.05 1.62 -18.29
N GLN A 394 -19.83 0.63 -17.83
CA GLN A 394 -19.63 -0.79 -18.13
C GLN A 394 -20.02 -1.12 -19.59
N ARG A 395 -21.02 -0.44 -20.18
CA ARG A 395 -21.33 -0.53 -21.62
C ARG A 395 -20.27 0.15 -22.48
N LEU A 396 -19.85 1.36 -22.08
CA LEU A 396 -18.69 2.03 -22.67
C LEU A 396 -17.45 1.14 -22.62
N GLN A 397 -17.22 0.43 -21.51
CA GLN A 397 -16.10 -0.50 -21.41
C GLN A 397 -16.21 -1.66 -22.42
N ALA A 398 -17.42 -2.18 -22.66
CA ALA A 398 -17.68 -3.19 -23.68
C ALA A 398 -17.40 -2.64 -25.10
N PHE A 399 -17.81 -1.40 -25.38
CA PHE A 399 -17.55 -0.70 -26.64
C PHE A 399 -16.05 -0.47 -26.88
N LEU A 400 -15.31 0.05 -25.88
CA LEU A 400 -13.86 0.26 -25.94
C LEU A 400 -13.07 -1.06 -26.07
N GLN A 401 -13.56 -2.15 -25.47
CA GLN A 401 -13.01 -3.50 -25.67
C GLN A 401 -13.36 -4.08 -27.06
N GLY A 402 -14.48 -3.67 -27.65
CA GLY A 402 -14.85 -3.95 -29.03
C GLY A 402 -13.80 -3.38 -29.99
N LEU A 403 -13.58 -2.06 -29.91
CA LEU A 403 -12.63 -1.27 -30.72
C LEU A 403 -11.14 -1.66 -30.56
N GLY A 404 -10.81 -2.56 -29.63
CA GLY A 404 -9.44 -3.00 -29.37
C GLY A 404 -8.57 -2.01 -28.56
N VAL A 405 -9.16 -0.91 -28.08
CA VAL A 405 -8.46 0.20 -27.38
C VAL A 405 -7.92 -0.23 -26.01
N GLY A 406 -8.58 -1.20 -25.35
CA GLY A 406 -8.13 -1.76 -24.08
C GLY A 406 -8.14 -0.72 -22.95
N SER A 407 -6.95 -0.33 -22.50
CA SER A 407 -6.72 0.70 -21.46
C SER A 407 -6.27 2.06 -22.01
N ARG A 408 -6.11 2.21 -23.34
CA ARG A 408 -5.64 3.43 -24.02
C ARG A 408 -6.75 4.47 -24.18
N TYR A 409 -7.48 4.74 -23.11
CA TYR A 409 -8.62 5.66 -23.10
C TYR A 409 -8.56 6.61 -21.90
N LEU A 410 -9.23 7.76 -22.05
CA LEU A 410 -9.48 8.71 -20.96
C LEU A 410 -10.96 9.11 -20.99
N ILE A 411 -11.62 9.07 -19.83
CA ILE A 411 -12.96 9.60 -19.62
C ILE A 411 -12.83 10.89 -18.82
N LEU A 412 -13.44 11.98 -19.30
CA LEU A 412 -13.60 13.24 -18.58
C LEU A 412 -15.08 13.58 -18.47
N ARG A 413 -15.55 13.94 -17.27
CA ARG A 413 -16.92 14.46 -17.10
C ARG A 413 -17.03 15.92 -17.55
N THR A 414 -18.16 16.29 -18.14
CA THR A 414 -18.50 17.67 -18.53
C THR A 414 -18.67 18.61 -17.33
N LEU A 415 -18.87 18.07 -16.12
CA LEU A 415 -18.88 18.75 -14.83
C LEU A 415 -18.42 17.78 -13.71
N PRO A 416 -17.66 18.28 -12.71
CA PRO A 416 -17.17 17.48 -11.57
C PRO A 416 -18.23 17.01 -10.56
N VAL A 417 -19.39 17.68 -10.54
CA VAL A 417 -20.45 17.55 -9.52
C VAL A 417 -21.61 16.68 -10.01
N ASP A 418 -22.49 16.27 -9.09
CA ASP A 418 -23.83 15.82 -9.45
C ASP A 418 -24.68 16.97 -9.99
N THR A 419 -25.45 16.67 -11.03
CA THR A 419 -26.45 17.56 -11.63
C THR A 419 -27.83 16.90 -11.74
N SER A 420 -28.01 15.68 -11.21
CA SER A 420 -29.27 14.90 -11.29
C SER A 420 -30.48 15.60 -10.66
N ARG A 421 -30.25 16.61 -9.81
CA ARG A 421 -31.26 17.39 -9.08
C ARG A 421 -31.39 18.84 -9.56
N LEU A 422 -30.62 19.26 -10.56
CA LEU A 422 -30.60 20.63 -11.08
C LEU A 422 -31.46 20.75 -12.33
N ASP A 423 -32.06 21.92 -12.57
CA ASP A 423 -32.75 22.17 -13.84
C ASP A 423 -31.76 22.40 -15.00
N SER A 424 -32.21 22.23 -16.24
CA SER A 424 -31.34 22.38 -17.43
C SER A 424 -30.71 23.78 -17.56
N ARG A 425 -31.33 24.82 -16.99
CA ARG A 425 -30.81 26.19 -16.98
C ARG A 425 -29.73 26.36 -15.92
N GLU A 426 -29.83 25.70 -14.78
CA GLU A 426 -28.79 25.65 -13.75
C GLU A 426 -27.57 24.86 -14.24
N VAL A 427 -27.76 23.71 -14.88
CA VAL A 427 -26.67 22.95 -15.48
C VAL A 427 -25.94 23.77 -16.55
N GLN A 428 -26.68 24.51 -17.40
CA GLN A 428 -26.07 25.43 -18.37
C GLN A 428 -25.29 26.58 -17.72
N LYS A 429 -25.68 27.09 -16.53
CA LYS A 429 -24.85 28.04 -15.76
C LYS A 429 -23.53 27.39 -15.32
N LEU A 430 -23.57 26.14 -14.83
CA LEU A 430 -22.36 25.41 -14.41
C LEU A 430 -21.44 25.10 -15.59
N LEU A 431 -21.98 24.70 -16.74
CA LEU A 431 -21.22 24.52 -17.98
C LEU A 431 -20.53 25.82 -18.41
N ALA A 432 -21.26 26.94 -18.43
CA ALA A 432 -20.71 28.24 -18.77
C ALA A 432 -19.60 28.68 -17.80
N ALA A 433 -19.83 28.56 -16.48
CA ALA A 433 -18.86 28.94 -15.45
C ALA A 433 -17.59 28.08 -15.47
N SER A 434 -17.71 26.78 -15.79
CA SER A 434 -16.58 25.84 -15.86
C SER A 434 -15.85 25.83 -17.21
N ARG A 435 -16.39 26.48 -18.25
CA ARG A 435 -15.93 26.36 -19.66
C ARG A 435 -14.44 26.67 -19.85
N ALA A 436 -13.92 27.72 -19.20
CA ALA A 436 -12.51 28.10 -19.33
C ALA A 436 -11.56 27.01 -18.78
N TRP A 437 -11.91 26.41 -17.64
CA TRP A 437 -11.18 25.28 -17.06
C TRP A 437 -11.28 24.04 -17.96
N ARG A 438 -12.49 23.66 -18.40
CA ARG A 438 -12.70 22.48 -19.27
C ARG A 438 -11.96 22.58 -20.58
N LYS A 439 -11.99 23.75 -21.24
CA LYS A 439 -11.22 24.02 -22.46
C LYS A 439 -9.72 23.81 -22.24
N LYS A 440 -9.16 24.30 -21.12
CA LYS A 440 -7.74 24.16 -20.80
C LYS A 440 -7.34 22.71 -20.49
N THR A 441 -8.17 21.97 -19.76
CA THR A 441 -7.98 20.52 -19.54
C THR A 441 -7.96 19.77 -20.87
N MET A 442 -8.93 20.06 -21.74
CA MET A 442 -9.07 19.45 -23.06
C MET A 442 -7.85 19.76 -23.95
N GLU A 443 -7.50 21.04 -24.12
CA GLU A 443 -6.31 21.50 -24.85
C GLU A 443 -5.02 20.79 -24.42
N ALA A 444 -4.81 20.67 -23.11
CA ALA A 444 -3.65 19.97 -22.58
C ALA A 444 -3.68 18.48 -22.90
N VAL A 445 -4.84 17.80 -22.78
CA VAL A 445 -4.96 16.35 -23.06
C VAL A 445 -4.65 16.07 -24.52
N MET A 446 -5.25 16.84 -25.43
CA MET A 446 -5.03 16.72 -26.87
C MET A 446 -3.56 16.96 -27.23
N LYS A 447 -2.93 17.99 -26.64
CA LYS A 447 -1.50 18.28 -26.81
C LYS A 447 -0.60 17.15 -26.30
N SER A 448 -0.95 16.54 -25.18
CA SER A 448 -0.14 15.48 -24.53
C SER A 448 -0.27 14.13 -25.23
N ASN A 449 -1.33 13.94 -26.03
CA ASN A 449 -1.66 12.69 -26.72
C ASN A 449 -1.72 12.88 -28.25
N ALA A 450 -1.09 13.93 -28.78
CA ALA A 450 -1.25 14.36 -30.18
C ALA A 450 -0.78 13.33 -31.23
N SER A 451 0.05 12.36 -30.83
CA SER A 451 0.52 11.24 -31.67
C SER A 451 -0.26 9.94 -31.49
N SER A 452 -1.09 9.82 -30.44
CA SER A 452 -1.84 8.60 -30.11
C SER A 452 -3.36 8.77 -30.28
N LEU A 453 -3.89 9.97 -30.06
CA LEU A 453 -5.32 10.25 -30.04
C LEU A 453 -5.91 10.12 -31.45
N ARG A 454 -6.90 9.23 -31.60
CA ARG A 454 -7.54 8.86 -32.87
C ARG A 454 -9.04 9.13 -32.91
N LEU A 455 -9.69 9.32 -31.75
CA LEU A 455 -11.14 9.50 -31.63
C LEU A 455 -11.50 10.35 -30.41
N ILE A 456 -12.51 11.21 -30.57
CA ILE A 456 -13.27 11.81 -29.47
C ILE A 456 -14.68 11.21 -29.45
N LEU A 457 -15.11 10.70 -28.30
CA LEU A 457 -16.42 10.09 -28.09
C LEU A 457 -17.26 10.94 -27.13
N THR A 458 -18.50 11.29 -27.49
CA THR A 458 -19.41 12.10 -26.67
C THR A 458 -20.54 11.24 -26.10
N LEU A 459 -20.77 11.35 -24.78
CA LEU A 459 -21.79 10.59 -24.05
C LEU A 459 -22.71 11.56 -23.28
N GLY A 460 -23.95 11.69 -23.74
CA GLY A 460 -24.92 12.66 -23.24
C GLY A 460 -24.93 13.98 -24.04
N PRO A 461 -26.06 14.72 -24.02
CA PRO A 461 -26.27 15.90 -24.85
C PRO A 461 -25.37 17.09 -24.51
N GLN A 462 -24.86 17.21 -23.27
CA GLN A 462 -23.98 18.32 -22.91
C GLN A 462 -22.54 18.06 -23.39
N ALA A 463 -22.09 16.81 -23.33
CA ALA A 463 -20.82 16.37 -23.91
C ALA A 463 -20.80 16.58 -25.43
N ASP A 464 -21.92 16.29 -26.10
CA ASP A 464 -22.10 16.56 -27.54
C ASP A 464 -21.96 18.07 -27.83
N PHE A 465 -22.78 18.89 -27.17
CA PHE A 465 -22.80 20.35 -27.35
C PHE A 465 -21.46 21.03 -27.00
N GLU A 466 -20.76 20.57 -25.96
CA GLU A 466 -19.46 21.13 -25.59
C GLU A 466 -18.34 20.66 -26.53
N SER A 467 -18.53 19.57 -27.30
CA SER A 467 -17.53 19.12 -28.28
C SER A 467 -17.33 20.13 -29.43
N ASP A 468 -18.39 20.83 -29.85
CA ASP A 468 -18.33 21.95 -30.80
C ASP A 468 -17.48 23.13 -30.29
N HIS A 469 -17.34 23.26 -28.97
CA HIS A 469 -16.69 24.39 -28.30
C HIS A 469 -15.21 24.15 -27.98
N PHE A 470 -14.72 22.91 -28.11
CA PHE A 470 -13.31 22.59 -27.97
C PHE A 470 -12.53 22.96 -29.24
N PRO A 471 -11.19 23.14 -29.19
CA PRO A 471 -10.42 23.49 -30.37
C PRO A 471 -10.52 22.36 -31.41
N GLN A 472 -11.18 22.61 -32.53
CA GLN A 472 -11.39 21.58 -33.55
C GLN A 472 -10.06 21.01 -34.04
N VAL A 473 -9.77 19.75 -33.68
CA VAL A 473 -8.64 19.02 -34.26
C VAL A 473 -9.04 18.61 -35.66
N LYS A 474 -8.60 19.40 -36.65
CA LYS A 474 -8.82 19.11 -38.07
C LYS A 474 -8.30 17.70 -38.39
N GLY A 475 -9.23 16.75 -38.57
CA GLY A 475 -8.93 15.36 -38.90
C GLY A 475 -9.29 14.32 -37.84
N LEU A 476 -9.62 14.69 -36.58
CA LEU A 476 -10.15 13.71 -35.63
C LEU A 476 -11.67 13.54 -35.79
N PRO A 477 -12.19 12.30 -35.85
CA PRO A 477 -13.62 12.05 -35.73
C PRO A 477 -14.11 12.38 -34.31
N VAL A 478 -15.27 13.03 -34.24
CA VAL A 478 -16.04 13.27 -33.01
C VAL A 478 -17.39 12.56 -33.17
N ILE A 479 -17.73 11.64 -32.26
CA ILE A 479 -18.89 10.76 -32.43
C ILE A 479 -19.69 10.62 -31.12
N SER A 480 -20.99 10.92 -31.21
CA SER A 480 -21.96 10.69 -30.12
C SER A 480 -22.36 9.22 -30.01
N ALA A 481 -22.35 8.69 -28.79
CA ALA A 481 -22.50 7.25 -28.52
C ALA A 481 -23.32 6.93 -27.25
N THR A 482 -24.40 7.68 -27.00
CA THR A 482 -25.17 7.56 -25.74
C THR A 482 -26.08 6.32 -25.70
N GLY A 483 -25.86 5.40 -24.77
CA GLY A 483 -26.70 4.21 -24.57
C GLY A 483 -26.57 3.14 -25.66
N PRO A 484 -27.30 2.01 -25.56
CA PRO A 484 -27.10 0.83 -26.42
C PRO A 484 -27.17 1.12 -27.93
N GLU A 485 -28.23 1.79 -28.39
CA GLU A 485 -28.36 2.21 -29.79
C GLU A 485 -27.29 3.26 -30.18
N GLY A 486 -26.83 4.08 -29.23
CA GLY A 486 -25.80 5.07 -29.44
C GLY A 486 -24.46 4.41 -29.76
N TYR A 487 -24.02 3.43 -28.98
CA TYR A 487 -22.81 2.66 -29.26
C TYR A 487 -22.89 1.92 -30.60
N GLU A 488 -24.04 1.35 -30.95
CA GLU A 488 -24.23 0.69 -32.25
C GLU A 488 -24.12 1.68 -33.42
N LYS A 489 -24.84 2.82 -33.35
CA LYS A 489 -24.77 3.88 -34.37
C LYS A 489 -23.38 4.52 -34.45
N ALA A 490 -22.68 4.64 -33.32
CA ALA A 490 -21.30 5.11 -33.27
C ALA A 490 -20.33 4.12 -33.92
N PHE A 491 -20.56 2.80 -33.76
CA PHE A 491 -19.72 1.77 -34.36
C PHE A 491 -19.74 1.82 -35.90
N TYR A 492 -20.92 1.86 -36.52
CA TYR A 492 -21.02 1.99 -37.98
C TYR A 492 -20.44 3.31 -38.52
N ARG A 493 -20.41 4.38 -37.70
CA ARG A 493 -19.72 5.65 -38.03
C ARG A 493 -18.20 5.57 -37.88
N LEU A 494 -17.67 4.61 -37.13
CA LEU A 494 -16.23 4.42 -36.92
C LEU A 494 -15.56 3.57 -38.00
N GLU A 495 -16.29 2.70 -38.71
CA GLU A 495 -15.70 1.78 -39.70
C GLU A 495 -14.77 2.47 -40.72
N PRO A 496 -15.10 3.65 -41.32
CA PRO A 496 -14.19 4.34 -42.25
C PRO A 496 -12.94 4.93 -41.59
N HIS A 497 -12.92 5.09 -40.27
CA HIS A 497 -11.86 5.73 -39.49
C HIS A 497 -11.04 4.75 -38.65
N TRP A 498 -11.48 3.49 -38.53
CA TRP A 498 -10.84 2.45 -37.70
C TRP A 498 -10.62 1.14 -38.48
N PRO A 499 -9.94 1.17 -39.65
CA PRO A 499 -9.82 0.01 -40.55
C PRO A 499 -9.02 -1.17 -39.99
N GLU A 500 -8.33 -0.98 -38.87
CA GLU A 500 -7.66 -2.05 -38.11
C GLU A 500 -8.64 -2.89 -37.29
N HIS A 501 -9.94 -2.56 -37.29
CA HIS A 501 -10.95 -3.32 -36.59
C HIS A 501 -11.12 -4.72 -37.20
N ASP A 502 -10.85 -5.76 -36.40
CA ASP A 502 -11.13 -7.13 -36.80
C ASP A 502 -12.64 -7.34 -37.00
N GLN A 503 -13.07 -7.43 -38.26
CA GLN A 503 -14.47 -7.66 -38.64
C GLN A 503 -15.01 -9.02 -38.14
N ARG A 504 -14.16 -9.92 -37.62
CA ARG A 504 -14.54 -11.22 -37.03
C ARG A 504 -15.22 -11.12 -35.65
N ARG A 505 -15.75 -9.96 -35.27
CA ARG A 505 -16.54 -9.75 -34.04
C ARG A 505 -17.96 -9.24 -34.32
N PRO A 506 -18.86 -10.03 -34.96
CA PRO A 506 -20.19 -9.57 -35.39
C PRO A 506 -21.21 -9.37 -34.24
N ALA A 507 -20.75 -9.35 -33.00
CA ALA A 507 -21.55 -9.18 -31.80
C ALA A 507 -20.86 -8.21 -30.85
N LEU A 508 -20.99 -6.90 -31.15
CA LEU A 508 -20.81 -5.84 -30.16
C LEU A 508 -21.89 -6.01 -29.09
N ARG A 509 -21.56 -6.82 -28.09
CA ARG A 509 -22.36 -7.00 -26.89
C ARG A 509 -22.43 -5.65 -26.18
N THR A 510 -23.56 -4.96 -26.36
CA THR A 510 -24.01 -3.83 -25.52
C THR A 510 -24.41 -4.28 -24.11
N GLU A 511 -24.25 -5.57 -23.81
CA GLU A 511 -24.14 -6.13 -22.47
C GLU A 511 -23.01 -5.43 -21.69
N PRO A 512 -23.27 -4.94 -20.46
CA PRO A 512 -22.24 -4.37 -19.60
C PRO A 512 -21.03 -5.31 -19.39
N ARG A 513 -19.81 -4.77 -19.52
CA ARG A 513 -18.57 -5.46 -19.16
C ARG A 513 -18.00 -4.91 -17.85
N PRO A 514 -17.40 -5.76 -16.99
CA PRO A 514 -16.65 -5.29 -15.83
C PRO A 514 -15.60 -4.25 -16.24
N ILE A 515 -15.51 -3.19 -15.45
CA ILE A 515 -14.47 -2.16 -15.59
C ILE A 515 -13.15 -2.78 -15.11
N PRO A 516 -12.01 -2.55 -15.79
CA PRO A 516 -10.71 -3.06 -15.34
C PRO A 516 -10.43 -2.64 -13.89
N ALA A 517 -9.92 -3.56 -13.06
CA ALA A 517 -9.67 -3.28 -11.65
C ALA A 517 -8.69 -2.12 -11.40
N ILE A 518 -7.81 -1.85 -12.37
CA ILE A 518 -6.86 -0.71 -12.41
C ILE A 518 -7.53 0.65 -12.71
N ASP A 519 -8.78 0.64 -13.20
CA ASP A 519 -9.57 1.85 -13.52
C ASP A 519 -10.58 2.18 -12.41
N LEU A 520 -10.65 1.36 -11.36
CA LEU A 520 -11.45 1.53 -10.14
C LEU A 520 -10.53 1.86 -8.95
N PRO A 521 -11.05 2.43 -7.85
CA PRO A 521 -10.31 2.47 -6.59
C PRO A 521 -10.15 1.04 -6.03
N PHE A 522 -9.03 0.77 -5.36
CA PHE A 522 -8.77 -0.51 -4.71
C PHE A 522 -9.84 -0.82 -3.65
N GLY A 523 -10.70 -1.81 -3.90
CA GLY A 523 -11.71 -2.28 -2.95
C GLY A 523 -13.09 -2.49 -3.57
N VAL A 524 -13.43 -1.72 -4.63
CA VAL A 524 -14.65 -1.93 -5.43
C VAL A 524 -14.50 -3.20 -6.27
N LYS A 525 -15.61 -3.93 -6.44
CA LYS A 525 -15.74 -5.18 -7.23
C LYS A 525 -17.02 -5.15 -8.06
#